data_AF-K7ERS6-F1
#
_entry.id   AF-K7ERS6-F1
#
_cell.length_a   1.000
_cell.length_b   1.000
_cell.length_c   1.000
_cell.angle_alpha   90.00
_cell.angle_beta   90.00
_cell.angle_gamma   90.00
#
_symmetry.space_group_name_H-M   'P 1'
#
loop_
_entity.id
_entity.type
_entity.pdbx_description
1 polymer ?
#
loop_
_entity_poly.entity_id
_entity_poly.type
_entity_poly.pdbx_seq_one_letter_code
_entity_poly.pdbx_strand_id
1 'polypeptide(L)'
;QQQRASQRKAQVRGLPRAKKLEKLGVFSACKANETCKCNGWKNPKPPTAPRMDLQQPAANLSELCRSCEHPLADHVSHLENVSEDEINRLLGMVVDVENLFMSVHKEEDTDTKQVYFYLFKLLRKCILQMTRPVVEGSLGSPPFEKPNIEQGVLNFVQYKFSHLAPRERQTMFELSKMFLLCLNYWKLETPAQFRQRSQAEDVATYKVNYTRWLCYCHVPQSCDSLPRYETTHVFGRSLLRSIFTVTRRQLLEKFRVEKDKLVPEKRTLILTHFPK
;
A
#
# COMPACT_ATOMS: atom_id res chain seq x y z
N GLN A 1 -1.63 -1.73 -10.98
CA GLN A 1 -1.59 -2.75 -9.91
C GLN A 1 -2.78 -2.64 -8.96
N GLN A 2 -3.13 -1.45 -8.47
CA GLN A 2 -4.28 -1.22 -7.57
C GLN A 2 -5.61 -1.79 -8.09
N GLN A 3 -5.97 -1.54 -9.36
CA GLN A 3 -7.22 -2.06 -9.96
C GLN A 3 -7.27 -3.60 -9.99
N ARG A 4 -6.14 -4.25 -10.25
CA ARG A 4 -6.04 -5.73 -10.25
C ARG A 4 -6.21 -6.31 -8.84
N ALA A 5 -5.61 -5.68 -7.84
CA ALA A 5 -5.75 -6.09 -6.44
C ALA A 5 -7.21 -5.94 -5.97
N SER A 6 -7.86 -4.82 -6.29
CA SER A 6 -9.27 -4.58 -5.98
C SER A 6 -10.20 -5.59 -6.65
N GLN A 7 -9.96 -5.93 -7.93
CA GLN A 7 -10.74 -6.95 -8.63
C GLN A 7 -10.59 -8.33 -8.00
N ARG A 8 -9.36 -8.73 -7.63
CA ARG A 8 -9.12 -10.01 -6.94
C ARG A 8 -9.81 -10.06 -5.57
N LYS A 9 -9.79 -8.96 -4.82
CA LYS A 9 -10.54 -8.84 -3.55
C LYS A 9 -12.04 -9.01 -3.75
N ALA A 10 -12.62 -8.38 -4.77
CA ALA A 10 -14.03 -8.56 -5.09
C ALA A 10 -14.37 -10.03 -5.43
N GLN A 11 -13.52 -10.68 -6.24
CA GLN A 11 -13.69 -12.09 -6.59
C GLN A 11 -13.67 -13.01 -5.37
N VAL A 12 -12.69 -12.88 -4.47
CA VAL A 12 -12.61 -13.77 -3.29
C VAL A 12 -13.73 -13.51 -2.27
N ARG A 13 -14.22 -12.27 -2.17
CA ARG A 13 -15.35 -11.90 -1.29
C ARG A 13 -16.68 -12.45 -1.80
N GLY A 14 -16.82 -12.68 -3.12
CA GLY A 14 -17.99 -13.29 -3.74
C GLY A 14 -18.04 -14.82 -3.68
N LEU A 15 -17.01 -15.49 -3.15
CA LEU A 15 -16.98 -16.95 -3.04
C LEU A 15 -17.96 -17.47 -1.98
N PRO A 16 -18.42 -18.74 -2.06
CA PRO A 16 -19.17 -19.38 -0.98
C PRO A 16 -18.36 -19.45 0.32
N ARG A 17 -19.03 -19.37 1.47
CA ARG A 17 -18.38 -19.35 2.80
C ARG A 17 -17.40 -20.50 3.01
N ALA A 18 -17.72 -21.72 2.57
CA ALA A 18 -16.81 -22.87 2.64
C ALA A 18 -15.45 -22.60 1.96
N LYS A 19 -15.46 -22.00 0.76
CA LYS A 19 -14.23 -21.65 0.03
C LYS A 19 -13.48 -20.47 0.66
N LYS A 20 -14.22 -19.53 1.26
CA LYS A 20 -13.62 -18.44 2.07
C LYS A 20 -12.84 -19.02 3.27
N LEU A 21 -13.44 -19.97 3.99
CA LEU A 21 -12.82 -20.63 5.14
C LEU A 21 -11.58 -21.42 4.73
N GLU A 22 -11.62 -22.17 3.63
CA GLU A 22 -10.44 -22.86 3.09
C GLU A 22 -9.26 -21.87 2.89
N LYS A 23 -9.53 -20.72 2.26
CA LYS A 23 -8.50 -19.68 2.02
C LYS A 23 -7.96 -19.08 3.31
N LEU A 24 -8.81 -18.86 4.32
CA LEU A 24 -8.39 -18.35 5.62
C LEU A 24 -7.64 -19.41 6.45
N GLY A 25 -7.99 -20.68 6.32
CA GLY A 25 -7.33 -21.81 6.98
C GLY A 25 -5.83 -21.85 6.71
N VAL A 26 -5.38 -21.46 5.51
CA VAL A 26 -3.96 -21.37 5.13
C VAL A 26 -3.14 -20.43 6.02
N PHE A 27 -3.80 -19.48 6.68
CA PHE A 27 -3.18 -18.46 7.54
C PHE A 27 -3.67 -18.51 8.99
N SER A 28 -4.43 -19.54 9.36
CA SER A 28 -5.03 -19.68 10.70
C SER A 28 -4.32 -20.72 11.56
N ALA A 29 -4.30 -20.50 12.87
CA ALA A 29 -3.70 -21.44 13.82
C ALA A 29 -4.60 -22.68 14.00
N CYS A 30 -3.98 -23.84 14.14
CA CYS A 30 -4.69 -25.07 14.51
C CYS A 30 -5.05 -25.05 15.99
N LYS A 31 -6.30 -25.40 16.32
CA LYS A 31 -6.83 -25.46 17.69
C LYS A 31 -7.23 -26.87 18.13
N ALA A 32 -6.70 -27.91 17.47
CA ALA A 32 -7.06 -29.31 17.72
C ALA A 32 -6.70 -29.77 19.15
N ASN A 33 -5.55 -29.31 19.66
CA ASN A 33 -5.07 -29.57 21.01
C ASN A 33 -4.12 -28.47 21.47
N GLU A 34 -3.79 -28.45 22.76
CA GLU A 34 -2.95 -27.40 23.38
C GLU A 34 -1.48 -27.45 22.94
N THR A 35 -1.01 -28.57 22.37
CA THR A 35 0.40 -28.77 22.01
C THR A 35 0.70 -28.43 20.55
N CYS A 36 -0.33 -28.35 19.69
CA CYS A 36 -0.16 -28.05 18.27
C CYS A 36 0.29 -26.59 18.04
N LYS A 37 1.40 -26.41 17.32
CA LYS A 37 1.96 -25.09 16.96
C LYS A 37 1.76 -24.73 15.49
N CYS A 38 0.83 -25.40 14.80
CA CYS A 38 0.57 -25.15 13.39
C CYS A 38 -0.08 -23.78 13.18
N ASN A 39 0.46 -22.98 12.26
CA ASN A 39 0.03 -21.61 11.96
C ASN A 39 -0.60 -21.48 10.56
N GLY A 40 -1.11 -22.58 10.01
CA GLY A 40 -1.77 -22.56 8.71
C GLY A 40 -1.96 -23.95 8.12
N TRP A 41 -3.20 -24.25 7.75
CA TRP A 41 -3.56 -25.48 7.06
C TRP A 41 -2.84 -25.60 5.71
N LYS A 42 -2.26 -26.77 5.44
CA LYS A 42 -1.57 -27.09 4.19
C LYS A 42 -2.33 -28.17 3.46
N ASN A 43 -2.87 -27.83 2.28
CA ASN A 43 -3.67 -28.74 1.47
C ASN A 43 -2.89 -30.04 1.16
N PRO A 44 -3.44 -31.23 1.51
CA PRO A 44 -2.82 -32.52 1.23
C PRO A 44 -2.80 -32.89 -0.24
N LYS A 45 -3.64 -32.28 -1.08
CA LYS A 45 -3.71 -32.52 -2.53
C LYS A 45 -2.61 -31.77 -3.30
N PRO A 46 -2.12 -32.31 -4.43
CA PRO A 46 -1.06 -31.67 -5.21
C PRO A 46 -1.42 -30.23 -5.59
N PRO A 47 -0.46 -29.28 -5.52
CA PRO A 47 -0.74 -27.89 -5.84
C PRO A 47 -1.20 -27.76 -7.29
N THR A 48 -2.33 -27.09 -7.49
CA THR A 48 -2.89 -26.82 -8.81
C THR A 48 -2.57 -25.38 -9.23
N ALA A 49 -2.63 -25.10 -10.54
CA ALA A 49 -2.29 -23.79 -11.06
C ALA A 49 -3.20 -22.68 -10.46
N PRO A 50 -2.67 -21.46 -10.17
CA PRO A 50 -3.43 -20.39 -9.49
C PRO A 50 -4.75 -19.98 -10.17
N ARG A 51 -4.83 -20.13 -11.51
CA ARG A 51 -6.06 -19.83 -12.27
C ARG A 51 -7.20 -20.82 -12.01
N MET A 52 -6.86 -22.05 -11.64
CA MET A 52 -7.84 -23.12 -11.38
C MET A 52 -8.35 -23.10 -9.94
N ASP A 53 -7.61 -22.47 -9.02
CA ASP A 53 -7.92 -22.45 -7.58
C ASP A 53 -9.24 -21.74 -7.23
N LEU A 54 -9.65 -20.75 -8.04
CA LEU A 54 -10.93 -20.05 -7.86
C LEU A 54 -12.14 -20.84 -8.39
N GLN A 55 -11.91 -21.80 -9.29
CA GLN A 55 -12.97 -22.62 -9.90
C GLN A 55 -13.10 -23.99 -9.21
N GLN A 56 -12.12 -24.36 -8.37
CA GLN A 56 -12.17 -25.64 -7.67
C GLN A 56 -13.21 -25.64 -6.56
N PRO A 57 -13.85 -26.81 -6.32
CA PRO A 57 -14.66 -27.03 -5.14
C PRO A 57 -13.89 -26.68 -3.86
N ALA A 58 -14.63 -26.33 -2.81
CA ALA A 58 -14.03 -26.12 -1.50
C ALA A 58 -13.47 -27.46 -0.97
N ALA A 59 -12.31 -27.40 -0.31
CA ALA A 59 -11.77 -28.53 0.43
C ALA A 59 -12.77 -28.96 1.53
N ASN A 60 -12.87 -30.26 1.78
CA ASN A 60 -13.71 -30.75 2.87
C ASN A 60 -13.05 -30.37 4.22
N LEU A 61 -13.87 -29.98 5.20
CA LEU A 61 -13.40 -29.63 6.55
C LEU A 61 -12.66 -30.80 7.24
N SER A 62 -12.91 -32.04 6.84
CA SER A 62 -12.20 -33.24 7.32
C SER A 62 -10.84 -33.48 6.67
N GLU A 63 -10.43 -32.70 5.66
CA GLU A 63 -9.13 -32.87 5.01
C GLU A 63 -7.98 -32.50 5.95
N LEU A 64 -7.03 -33.42 6.10
CA LEU A 64 -5.95 -33.30 7.07
C LEU A 64 -4.84 -32.38 6.57
N CYS A 65 -4.35 -31.52 7.46
CA CYS A 65 -3.22 -30.64 7.19
C CYS A 65 -1.93 -31.44 6.99
N ARG A 66 -1.17 -31.18 5.91
CA ARG A 66 0.15 -31.83 5.71
C ARG A 66 1.17 -31.58 6.82
N SER A 67 0.99 -30.53 7.62
CA SER A 67 1.99 -30.11 8.62
C SER A 67 1.71 -30.60 10.03
N CYS A 68 0.45 -30.80 10.39
CA CYS A 68 0.08 -31.24 11.75
C CYS A 68 -0.93 -32.39 11.78
N GLU A 69 -1.35 -32.88 10.61
CA GLU A 69 -2.30 -33.98 10.44
C GLU A 69 -3.69 -33.76 11.06
N HIS A 70 -3.99 -32.55 11.55
CA HIS A 70 -5.31 -32.18 12.02
C HIS A 70 -6.22 -31.68 10.89
N PRO A 71 -7.54 -31.91 10.96
CA PRO A 71 -8.54 -31.40 10.02
C PRO A 71 -8.47 -29.89 9.76
N LEU A 72 -8.91 -29.47 8.56
CA LEU A 72 -9.17 -28.05 8.26
C LEU A 72 -10.13 -27.43 9.28
N ALA A 73 -11.13 -28.19 9.76
CA ALA A 73 -12.07 -27.77 10.80
C ALA A 73 -11.35 -27.13 12.01
N ASP A 74 -10.27 -27.75 12.50
CA ASP A 74 -9.54 -27.26 13.67
C ASP A 74 -8.76 -25.97 13.42
N HIS A 75 -8.54 -25.63 12.15
CA HIS A 75 -7.88 -24.39 11.75
C HIS A 75 -8.87 -23.24 11.59
N VAL A 76 -10.16 -23.54 11.33
CA VAL A 76 -11.17 -22.52 11.01
C VAL A 76 -12.36 -22.51 11.96
N SER A 77 -12.38 -23.36 13.00
CA SER A 77 -13.45 -23.44 14.01
C SER A 77 -13.79 -22.07 14.62
N HIS A 78 -12.77 -21.28 14.90
CA HIS A 78 -12.90 -19.92 15.42
C HIS A 78 -13.55 -18.90 14.46
N LEU A 79 -13.73 -19.26 13.19
CA LEU A 79 -14.38 -18.45 12.16
C LEU A 79 -15.85 -18.85 11.91
N GLU A 80 -16.32 -19.94 12.52
CA GLU A 80 -17.66 -20.51 12.26
C GLU A 80 -18.78 -19.48 12.45
N ASN A 81 -18.73 -18.73 13.55
CA ASN A 81 -19.76 -17.76 13.94
C ASN A 81 -19.35 -16.30 13.67
N VAL A 82 -18.29 -16.07 12.89
CA VAL A 82 -17.80 -14.73 12.56
C VAL A 82 -18.62 -14.14 11.41
N SER A 83 -18.96 -12.85 11.51
CA SER A 83 -19.76 -12.12 10.52
C SER A 83 -19.12 -12.14 9.13
N GLU A 84 -19.95 -12.08 8.07
CA GLU A 84 -19.47 -12.05 6.69
C GLU A 84 -18.53 -10.86 6.41
N ASP A 85 -18.78 -9.69 7.01
CA ASP A 85 -17.92 -8.52 6.86
C ASP A 85 -16.52 -8.76 7.43
N GLU A 86 -16.42 -9.43 8.57
CA GLU A 86 -15.14 -9.75 9.19
C GLU A 86 -14.39 -10.83 8.40
N ILE A 87 -15.10 -11.84 7.87
CA ILE A 87 -14.51 -12.79 6.91
C ILE A 87 -13.98 -12.05 5.67
N ASN A 88 -14.75 -11.11 5.12
CA ASN A 88 -14.37 -10.31 3.96
C ASN A 88 -13.19 -9.36 4.24
N ARG A 89 -13.04 -8.89 5.49
CA ARG A 89 -11.89 -8.13 5.97
C ARG A 89 -10.63 -9.00 5.98
N LEU A 90 -10.70 -10.19 6.59
CA LEU A 90 -9.58 -11.14 6.63
C LEU A 90 -9.16 -11.58 5.23
N LEU A 91 -10.11 -11.85 4.33
CA LEU A 91 -9.83 -12.18 2.93
C LEU A 91 -9.16 -11.02 2.18
N GLY A 92 -9.50 -9.77 2.51
CA GLY A 92 -8.80 -8.60 2.01
C GLY A 92 -7.31 -8.64 2.37
N MET A 93 -6.99 -8.96 3.63
CA MET A 93 -5.60 -9.14 4.08
C MET A 93 -4.90 -10.31 3.39
N VAL A 94 -5.59 -11.43 3.14
CA VAL A 94 -5.02 -12.57 2.39
C VAL A 94 -4.54 -12.13 1.01
N VAL A 95 -5.37 -11.40 0.26
CA VAL A 95 -4.99 -10.89 -1.07
C VAL A 95 -3.81 -9.92 -0.98
N ASP A 96 -3.76 -9.09 0.06
CA ASP A 96 -2.63 -8.17 0.28
C ASP A 96 -1.33 -8.91 0.63
N VAL A 97 -1.40 -9.98 1.42
CA VAL A 97 -0.28 -10.88 1.71
C VAL A 97 0.25 -11.53 0.44
N GLU A 98 -0.62 -12.03 -0.44
CA GLU A 98 -0.24 -12.60 -1.73
C GLU A 98 0.44 -11.55 -2.64
N ASN A 99 -0.09 -10.34 -2.68
CA ASN A 99 0.49 -9.24 -3.46
C ASN A 99 1.87 -8.85 -2.94
N LEU A 100 2.01 -8.67 -1.62
CA LEU A 100 3.30 -8.34 -0.98
C LEU A 100 4.31 -9.47 -1.17
N PHE A 101 3.89 -10.73 -1.05
CA PHE A 101 4.77 -11.87 -1.31
C PHE A 101 5.35 -11.81 -2.72
N MET A 102 4.53 -11.54 -3.73
CA MET A 102 4.99 -11.37 -5.10
C MET A 102 5.92 -10.16 -5.26
N SER A 103 5.61 -9.04 -4.60
CA SER A 103 6.46 -7.84 -4.62
C SER A 103 7.83 -8.11 -3.99
N VAL A 104 7.90 -8.81 -2.86
CA VAL A 104 9.17 -9.19 -2.21
C VAL A 104 10.07 -10.02 -3.14
N HIS A 105 9.50 -10.94 -3.92
CA HIS A 105 10.27 -11.79 -4.84
C HIS A 105 10.78 -11.03 -6.07
N LYS A 106 10.05 -9.99 -6.50
CA LYS A 106 10.40 -9.18 -7.67
C LYS A 106 11.25 -7.95 -7.35
N GLU A 107 11.27 -7.52 -6.08
CA GLU A 107 11.96 -6.31 -5.68
C GLU A 107 13.48 -6.54 -5.60
N GLU A 108 14.22 -5.68 -6.28
CA GLU A 108 15.68 -5.70 -6.36
C GLU A 108 16.29 -4.79 -5.28
N ASP A 109 15.65 -3.66 -4.99
CA ASP A 109 16.15 -2.70 -4.00
C ASP A 109 16.01 -3.26 -2.57
N THR A 110 17.14 -3.41 -1.88
CA THR A 110 17.21 -4.01 -0.54
C THR A 110 16.32 -3.29 0.47
N ASP A 111 16.32 -1.95 0.48
CA ASP A 111 15.58 -1.16 1.45
C ASP A 111 14.07 -1.32 1.24
N THR A 112 13.62 -1.30 -0.02
CA THR A 112 12.23 -1.52 -0.41
C THR A 112 11.77 -2.94 -0.08
N LYS A 113 12.59 -3.94 -0.43
CA LYS A 113 12.31 -5.36 -0.18
C LYS A 113 12.13 -5.66 1.31
N GLN A 114 12.97 -5.08 2.17
CA GLN A 114 12.84 -5.23 3.62
C GLN A 114 11.51 -4.68 4.14
N VAL A 115 11.05 -3.53 3.63
CA VAL A 115 9.76 -2.95 4.00
C VAL A 115 8.60 -3.83 3.54
N TYR A 116 8.60 -4.31 2.30
CA TYR A 116 7.57 -5.22 1.82
C TYR A 116 7.53 -6.52 2.63
N PHE A 117 8.70 -7.07 3.00
CA PHE A 117 8.77 -8.27 3.82
C PHE A 117 8.26 -8.03 5.25
N TYR A 118 8.55 -6.86 5.84
CA TYR A 118 7.97 -6.45 7.11
C TYR A 118 6.44 -6.38 7.05
N LEU A 119 5.88 -5.69 6.05
CA LEU A 119 4.42 -5.57 5.88
C LEU A 119 3.76 -6.92 5.60
N PHE A 120 4.41 -7.79 4.82
CA PHE A 120 3.98 -9.18 4.61
C PHE A 120 3.86 -9.94 5.94
N LYS A 121 4.87 -9.86 6.80
CA LYS A 121 4.85 -10.50 8.12
C LYS A 121 3.79 -9.91 9.03
N LEU A 122 3.61 -8.59 9.02
CA LEU A 122 2.60 -7.87 9.80
C LEU A 122 1.19 -8.37 9.44
N LEU A 123 0.82 -8.35 8.16
CA LEU A 123 -0.51 -8.78 7.73
C LEU A 123 -0.74 -10.27 8.00
N ARG A 124 0.26 -11.13 7.77
CA ARG A 124 0.17 -12.55 8.11
C ARG A 124 -0.11 -12.76 9.60
N LYS A 125 0.56 -12.02 10.49
CA LYS A 125 0.31 -12.04 11.93
C LYS A 125 -1.10 -11.55 12.26
N CYS A 126 -1.57 -10.50 11.60
CA CYS A 126 -2.92 -9.95 11.81
C CYS A 126 -4.02 -10.94 11.41
N ILE A 127 -3.84 -11.70 10.33
CA ILE A 127 -4.78 -12.77 9.96
C ILE A 127 -4.77 -13.87 11.03
N LEU A 128 -3.58 -14.33 11.42
CA LEU A 128 -3.41 -15.39 12.43
C LEU A 128 -4.06 -15.04 13.78
N GLN A 129 -4.02 -13.77 14.16
CA GLN A 129 -4.56 -13.26 15.43
C GLN A 129 -5.93 -12.58 15.28
N MET A 130 -6.48 -12.53 14.07
CA MET A 130 -7.69 -11.78 13.72
C MET A 130 -7.68 -10.29 14.13
N THR A 131 -6.52 -9.64 14.12
CA THR A 131 -6.37 -8.23 14.50
C THR A 131 -6.39 -7.29 13.29
N ARG A 132 -6.42 -5.98 13.55
CA ARG A 132 -6.23 -4.94 12.52
C ARG A 132 -4.74 -4.56 12.46
N PRO A 133 -4.19 -4.35 11.26
CA PRO A 133 -2.77 -4.04 11.14
C PRO A 133 -2.47 -2.62 11.61
N VAL A 134 -1.47 -2.52 12.46
CA VAL A 134 -0.88 -1.26 12.91
C VAL A 134 0.63 -1.39 12.68
N VAL A 135 1.21 -0.41 12.00
CA VAL A 135 2.66 -0.37 11.81
C VAL A 135 3.29 0.05 13.14
N GLU A 136 4.01 -0.87 13.76
CA GLU A 136 4.71 -0.66 15.03
C GLU A 136 6.21 -0.47 14.80
N GLY A 137 6.87 0.35 15.63
CA GLY A 137 8.33 0.42 15.72
C GLY A 137 8.91 1.82 15.87
N SER A 138 10.24 1.89 15.80
CA SER A 138 11.05 3.11 15.96
C SER A 138 10.87 4.18 14.88
N LEU A 139 10.06 3.91 13.86
CA LEU A 139 9.75 4.87 12.79
C LEU A 139 8.84 6.00 13.29
N GLY A 140 8.19 5.85 14.43
CA GLY A 140 7.11 6.74 14.88
C GLY A 140 5.84 6.58 14.04
N SER A 141 4.80 7.33 14.41
CA SER A 141 3.49 7.31 13.75
C SER A 141 3.17 8.68 13.10
N PRO A 142 2.35 8.71 12.03
CA PRO A 142 1.86 9.95 11.45
C PRO A 142 1.08 10.83 12.46
N PRO A 143 1.11 12.17 12.32
CA PRO A 143 1.87 12.95 11.35
C PRO A 143 3.35 13.10 11.74
N PHE A 144 4.25 13.15 10.77
CA PHE A 144 5.69 13.23 11.00
C PHE A 144 6.22 14.66 11.10
N GLU A 145 5.52 15.64 10.52
CA GLU A 145 5.92 17.05 10.54
C GLU A 145 4.70 17.95 10.42
N LYS A 146 4.75 19.11 11.11
CA LYS A 146 3.78 20.20 10.97
C LYS A 146 4.54 21.53 10.78
N PRO A 147 4.07 22.45 9.93
CA PRO A 147 2.96 22.28 8.98
C PRO A 147 3.27 21.23 7.91
N ASN A 148 2.24 20.54 7.43
CA ASN A 148 2.37 19.54 6.38
C ASN A 148 2.56 20.19 5.00
N ILE A 149 2.88 19.37 3.98
CA ILE A 149 3.11 19.86 2.61
C ILE A 149 1.87 20.55 2.05
N GLU A 150 0.67 20.00 2.25
CA GLU A 150 -0.56 20.63 1.77
C GLU A 150 -0.72 22.05 2.33
N GLN A 151 -0.59 22.21 3.65
CA GLN A 151 -0.67 23.53 4.28
C GLN A 151 0.44 24.46 3.78
N GLY A 152 1.67 23.96 3.62
CA GLY A 152 2.78 24.74 3.06
C GLY A 152 2.49 25.24 1.64
N VAL A 153 1.88 24.39 0.80
CA VAL A 153 1.48 24.75 -0.57
C VAL A 153 0.32 25.74 -0.59
N LEU A 154 -0.69 25.58 0.27
CA LEU A 154 -1.79 26.55 0.40
C LEU A 154 -1.28 27.93 0.83
N ASN A 155 -0.39 27.96 1.83
CA ASN A 155 0.25 29.19 2.29
C ASN A 155 1.07 29.84 1.16
N PHE A 156 1.80 29.05 0.36
CA PHE A 156 2.55 29.54 -0.79
C PHE A 156 1.64 30.21 -1.82
N VAL A 157 0.51 29.58 -2.18
CA VAL A 157 -0.43 30.14 -3.16
C VAL A 157 -0.99 31.47 -2.67
N GLN A 158 -1.43 31.52 -1.41
CA GLN A 158 -1.96 32.75 -0.81
C GLN A 158 -0.89 33.85 -0.75
N TYR A 159 0.32 33.51 -0.32
CA TYR A 159 1.42 34.47 -0.18
C TYR A 159 1.87 35.04 -1.53
N LYS A 160 1.99 34.19 -2.56
CA LYS A 160 2.55 34.60 -3.85
C LYS A 160 1.52 35.14 -4.84
N PHE A 161 0.26 34.74 -4.75
CA PHE A 161 -0.72 34.99 -5.83
C PHE A 161 -2.01 35.68 -5.38
N SER A 162 -2.11 36.14 -4.13
CA SER A 162 -3.29 36.85 -3.62
C SER A 162 -3.61 38.13 -4.40
N HIS A 163 -2.59 38.79 -4.95
CA HIS A 163 -2.71 40.02 -5.73
C HIS A 163 -3.23 39.81 -7.17
N LEU A 164 -3.27 38.57 -7.67
CA LEU A 164 -3.73 38.28 -9.03
C LEU A 164 -5.24 38.45 -9.18
N ALA A 165 -5.68 38.66 -10.44
CA ALA A 165 -7.10 38.66 -10.77
C ALA A 165 -7.77 37.33 -10.37
N PRO A 166 -9.07 37.31 -10.03
CA PRO A 166 -9.75 36.11 -9.53
C PRO A 166 -9.56 34.87 -10.41
N ARG A 167 -9.62 35.03 -11.74
CA ARG A 167 -9.43 33.94 -12.70
C ARG A 167 -8.02 33.34 -12.65
N GLU A 168 -6.98 34.16 -12.62
CA GLU A 168 -5.59 33.69 -12.57
C GLU A 168 -5.26 33.06 -11.20
N ARG A 169 -5.81 33.62 -10.13
CA ARG A 169 -5.70 33.07 -8.78
C ARG A 169 -6.32 31.67 -8.69
N GLN A 170 -7.50 31.48 -9.28
CA GLN A 170 -8.16 30.19 -9.39
C GLN A 170 -7.28 29.19 -10.15
N THR A 171 -6.68 29.60 -11.26
CA THR A 171 -5.70 28.77 -12.01
C THR A 171 -4.53 28.33 -11.12
N MET A 172 -3.91 29.24 -10.35
CA MET A 172 -2.79 28.88 -9.45
C MET A 172 -3.23 27.88 -8.38
N PHE A 173 -4.44 28.06 -7.84
CA PHE A 173 -5.01 27.13 -6.87
C PHE A 173 -5.22 25.73 -7.48
N GLU A 174 -5.78 25.65 -8.69
CA GLU A 174 -5.97 24.38 -9.40
C GLU A 174 -4.64 23.67 -9.71
N LEU A 175 -3.62 24.42 -10.17
CA LEU A 175 -2.28 23.89 -10.38
C LEU A 175 -1.65 23.37 -9.07
N SER A 176 -1.90 24.05 -7.94
CA SER A 176 -1.42 23.59 -6.64
C SER A 176 -2.09 22.28 -6.20
N LYS A 177 -3.39 22.13 -6.45
CA LYS A 177 -4.11 20.88 -6.17
C LYS A 177 -3.64 19.75 -7.07
N MET A 178 -3.36 20.03 -8.35
CA MET A 178 -2.72 19.07 -9.25
C MET A 178 -1.34 18.65 -8.75
N PHE A 179 -0.50 19.59 -8.29
CA PHE A 179 0.82 19.30 -7.73
C PHE A 179 0.73 18.39 -6.48
N LEU A 180 -0.18 18.70 -5.55
CA LEU A 180 -0.41 17.88 -4.36
C LEU A 180 -0.89 16.47 -4.72
N LEU A 181 -1.81 16.37 -5.70
CA LEU A 181 -2.27 15.08 -6.22
C LEU A 181 -1.09 14.29 -6.81
N CYS A 182 -0.23 14.93 -7.61
CA CYS A 182 0.96 14.29 -8.13
C CYS A 182 1.86 13.75 -7.01
N LEU A 183 2.14 14.53 -5.98
CA LEU A 183 2.96 14.08 -4.84
C LEU A 183 2.35 12.89 -4.08
N ASN A 184 1.03 12.83 -3.95
CA ASN A 184 0.36 11.73 -3.27
C ASN A 184 0.48 10.39 -4.01
N TYR A 185 0.72 10.40 -5.33
CA TYR A 185 0.88 9.19 -6.14
C TYR A 185 2.29 9.01 -6.71
N TRP A 186 3.20 9.95 -6.42
CA TRP A 186 4.57 9.91 -6.94
C TRP A 186 5.38 8.80 -6.28
N LYS A 187 6.12 8.01 -7.07
CA LYS A 187 7.07 7.03 -6.53
C LYS A 187 8.36 7.75 -6.16
N LEU A 188 8.73 7.70 -4.89
CA LEU A 188 9.99 8.28 -4.40
C LEU A 188 11.19 7.46 -4.88
N GLU A 189 12.34 8.13 -5.03
CA GLU A 189 13.62 7.49 -5.25
C GLU A 189 13.95 6.53 -4.10
N THR A 190 14.61 5.41 -4.40
CA THR A 190 15.10 4.54 -3.33
C THR A 190 16.26 5.23 -2.59
N PRO A 191 16.56 4.86 -1.33
CA PRO A 191 17.70 5.43 -0.61
C PRO A 191 19.03 5.25 -1.36
N ALA A 192 19.18 4.18 -2.14
CA ALA A 192 20.33 3.96 -3.00
C ALA A 192 20.42 4.99 -4.15
N GLN A 193 19.29 5.32 -4.79
CA GLN A 193 19.23 6.38 -5.82
C GLN A 193 19.48 7.75 -5.21
N PHE A 194 18.87 8.06 -4.06
CA PHE A 194 19.08 9.33 -3.35
C PHE A 194 20.56 9.54 -2.97
N ARG A 195 21.24 8.48 -2.51
CA ARG A 195 22.68 8.50 -2.17
C ARG A 195 23.57 8.94 -3.34
N GLN A 196 23.21 8.63 -4.59
CA GLN A 196 24.02 9.01 -5.76
C GLN A 196 24.10 10.52 -5.97
N ARG A 197 23.20 11.30 -5.35
CA ARG A 197 23.08 12.75 -5.54
C ARG A 197 23.02 13.56 -4.24
N SER A 198 23.39 12.97 -3.10
CA SER A 198 23.24 13.59 -1.78
C SER A 198 24.34 13.19 -0.82
N GLN A 199 24.55 13.99 0.22
CA GLN A 199 25.58 13.74 1.23
C GLN A 199 25.19 12.56 2.14
N ALA A 200 26.18 11.88 2.73
CA ALA A 200 25.95 10.67 3.51
C ALA A 200 25.01 10.87 4.72
N GLU A 201 25.10 12.02 5.40
CA GLU A 201 24.27 12.37 6.56
C GLU A 201 22.77 12.49 6.19
N ASP A 202 22.47 13.03 5.01
CA ASP A 202 21.10 13.17 4.51
C ASP A 202 20.46 11.82 4.16
N VAL A 203 21.28 10.83 3.76
CA VAL A 203 20.79 9.51 3.32
C VAL A 203 20.14 8.73 4.45
N ALA A 204 20.69 8.81 5.68
CA ALA A 204 20.11 8.12 6.83
C ALA A 204 18.71 8.67 7.16
N THR A 205 18.59 10.01 7.20
CA THR A 205 17.31 10.69 7.43
C THR A 205 16.32 10.41 6.30
N TYR A 206 16.77 10.42 5.05
CA TYR A 206 15.94 10.10 3.90
C TYR A 206 15.43 8.66 3.95
N LYS A 207 16.28 7.70 4.33
CA LYS A 207 15.91 6.29 4.44
C LYS A 207 14.75 6.09 5.43
N VAL A 208 14.79 6.76 6.58
CA VAL A 208 13.67 6.70 7.54
C VAL A 208 12.38 7.25 6.93
N ASN A 209 12.43 8.39 6.24
CA ASN A 209 11.27 8.96 5.58
C ASN A 209 10.75 8.11 4.40
N TYR A 210 11.66 7.46 3.67
CA TYR A 210 11.32 6.51 2.60
C TYR A 210 10.57 5.31 3.16
N THR A 211 11.05 4.71 4.26
CA THR A 211 10.38 3.61 4.95
C THR A 211 9.00 4.05 5.48
N ARG A 212 8.90 5.22 6.12
CA ARG A 212 7.62 5.80 6.56
C ARG A 212 6.65 5.96 5.38
N TRP A 213 7.11 6.53 4.28
CA TRP A 213 6.31 6.75 3.08
C TRP A 213 5.81 5.44 2.48
N LEU A 214 6.64 4.40 2.40
CA LEU A 214 6.20 3.07 1.96
C LEU A 214 5.11 2.50 2.87
N CYS A 215 5.32 2.49 4.19
CA CYS A 215 4.42 1.88 5.16
C CYS A 215 3.07 2.58 5.28
N TYR A 216 3.06 3.91 5.28
CA TYR A 216 1.86 4.71 5.61
C TYR A 216 1.19 5.34 4.39
N CYS A 217 1.91 5.49 3.26
CA CYS A 217 1.39 6.21 2.10
C CYS A 217 1.33 5.35 0.84
N HIS A 218 2.44 4.73 0.42
CA HIS A 218 2.55 4.09 -0.90
C HIS A 218 2.01 2.66 -0.96
N VAL A 219 2.37 1.81 -0.01
CA VAL A 219 1.86 0.43 0.01
C VAL A 219 0.37 0.38 0.31
N PRO A 220 -0.17 1.18 1.26
CA PRO A 220 -1.62 1.23 1.51
C PRO A 220 -2.47 1.65 0.31
N GLN A 221 -1.89 2.23 -0.76
CA GLN A 221 -2.63 2.50 -1.99
C GLN A 221 -3.00 1.22 -2.73
N SER A 222 -2.17 0.17 -2.65
CA SER A 222 -2.41 -1.11 -3.30
C SER A 222 -2.86 -2.20 -2.32
N CYS A 223 -2.55 -2.05 -1.03
CA CYS A 223 -2.90 -2.96 0.05
C CYS A 223 -3.80 -2.25 1.08
N ASP A 224 -5.09 -2.10 0.74
CA ASP A 224 -6.08 -1.32 1.52
C ASP A 224 -6.40 -1.86 2.92
N SER A 225 -5.88 -3.03 3.30
CA SER A 225 -5.98 -3.49 4.70
C SER A 225 -5.10 -2.69 5.65
N LEU A 226 -4.04 -2.05 5.14
CA LEU A 226 -3.16 -1.18 5.91
C LEU A 226 -3.76 0.23 6.06
N PRO A 227 -3.55 0.91 7.20
CA PRO A 227 -3.95 2.31 7.36
C PRO A 227 -3.30 3.20 6.29
N ARG A 228 -4.13 3.91 5.52
CA ARG A 228 -3.69 4.79 4.44
C ARG A 228 -3.67 6.25 4.89
N TYR A 229 -2.55 6.91 4.61
CA TYR A 229 -2.38 8.34 4.77
C TYR A 229 -1.91 8.99 3.47
N GLU A 230 -2.22 10.27 3.30
CA GLU A 230 -1.71 11.05 2.17
C GLU A 230 -0.30 11.56 2.46
N THR A 231 0.62 11.40 1.50
CA THR A 231 2.00 11.92 1.60
C THR A 231 2.01 13.40 1.98
N THR A 232 1.15 14.19 1.35
CA THR A 232 1.10 15.64 1.58
C THR A 232 0.51 16.04 2.92
N HIS A 233 -0.19 15.12 3.60
CA HIS A 233 -0.83 15.37 4.88
C HIS A 233 0.06 15.01 6.07
N VAL A 234 0.88 13.96 5.94
CA VAL A 234 1.70 13.42 7.04
C VAL A 234 3.16 13.85 7.01
N PHE A 235 3.65 14.31 5.86
CA PHE A 235 4.99 14.88 5.72
C PHE A 235 4.93 16.40 5.54
N GLY A 236 6.03 17.07 5.84
CA GLY A 236 6.19 18.51 5.74
C GLY A 236 7.40 18.92 4.90
N ARG A 237 7.99 20.06 5.28
CA ARG A 237 9.07 20.72 4.54
C ARG A 237 10.31 19.85 4.41
N SER A 238 10.60 19.01 5.40
CA SER A 238 11.82 18.20 5.46
C SER A 238 11.86 17.17 4.34
N LEU A 239 10.79 16.37 4.17
CA LEU A 239 10.69 15.43 3.03
C LEU A 239 10.64 16.19 1.71
N LEU A 240 9.87 17.28 1.64
CA LEU A 240 9.71 18.04 0.40
C LEU A 240 11.05 18.54 -0.12
N ARG A 241 11.94 19.02 0.75
CA ARG A 241 13.31 19.41 0.38
C ARG A 241 14.09 18.27 -0.26
N SER A 242 13.99 17.05 0.25
CA SER A 242 14.71 15.89 -0.29
C SER A 242 14.25 15.49 -1.69
N ILE A 243 12.94 15.63 -1.99
CA ILE A 243 12.34 15.06 -3.22
C ILE A 243 12.01 16.10 -4.29
N PHE A 244 11.81 17.37 -3.93
CA PHE A 244 11.18 18.36 -4.81
C PHE A 244 11.91 18.58 -6.14
N THR A 245 13.24 18.65 -6.14
CA THR A 245 14.02 18.90 -7.36
C THR A 245 13.86 17.77 -8.39
N VAL A 246 13.84 16.52 -7.92
CA VAL A 246 13.62 15.34 -8.77
C VAL A 246 12.16 15.27 -9.20
N THR A 247 11.21 15.43 -8.28
CA THR A 247 9.78 15.41 -8.61
C THR A 247 9.43 16.51 -9.61
N ARG A 248 9.98 17.72 -9.47
CA ARG A 248 9.80 18.81 -10.45
C ARG A 248 10.28 18.41 -11.83
N ARG A 249 11.52 17.89 -11.93
CA ARG A 249 12.09 17.45 -13.22
C ARG A 249 11.22 16.38 -13.87
N GLN A 250 10.82 15.37 -13.11
CA GLN A 250 10.05 14.25 -13.63
C GLN A 250 8.60 14.64 -13.97
N LEU A 251 7.98 15.56 -13.24
CA LEU A 251 6.66 16.10 -13.57
C LEU A 251 6.68 16.89 -14.87
N LEU A 252 7.65 17.79 -15.03
CA LEU A 252 7.79 18.56 -16.27
C LEU A 252 8.02 17.64 -17.47
N GLU A 253 8.84 16.60 -17.31
CA GLU A 253 9.05 15.61 -18.36
C GLU A 253 7.78 14.80 -18.65
N LYS A 254 7.05 14.37 -17.62
CA LYS A 254 5.78 13.66 -17.80
C LYS A 254 4.76 14.52 -18.53
N PHE A 255 4.63 15.80 -18.17
CA PHE A 255 3.75 16.72 -18.88
C PHE A 255 4.21 16.94 -20.33
N ARG A 256 5.51 17.01 -20.60
CA ARG A 256 6.04 17.10 -21.97
C ARG A 256 5.60 15.91 -22.83
N VAL A 257 5.62 14.70 -22.28
CA VAL A 257 5.22 13.46 -22.96
C VAL A 257 3.70 13.33 -23.08
N GLU A 258 2.93 13.74 -22.07
CA GLU A 258 1.48 13.55 -22.03
C GLU A 258 0.67 14.76 -22.54
N LYS A 259 1.32 15.86 -22.93
CA LYS A 259 0.66 17.13 -23.32
C LYS A 259 -0.44 16.99 -24.38
N ASP A 260 -0.30 16.05 -25.31
CA ASP A 260 -1.23 15.86 -26.41
C ASP A 260 -2.50 15.09 -26.00
N LYS A 261 -2.50 14.46 -24.81
CA LYS A 261 -3.67 13.80 -24.21
C LYS A 261 -4.51 14.75 -23.35
N LEU A 262 -4.00 15.96 -23.09
CA LEU A 262 -4.67 16.96 -22.28
C LEU A 262 -5.63 17.77 -23.13
N VAL A 263 -6.78 18.13 -22.54
CA VAL A 263 -7.69 19.11 -23.12
C VAL A 263 -6.93 20.43 -23.40
N PRO A 264 -7.16 21.12 -24.53
CA PRO A 264 -6.33 22.25 -24.97
C PRO A 264 -6.15 23.34 -23.91
N GLU A 265 -7.19 23.65 -23.15
CA GLU A 265 -7.18 24.64 -22.08
C GLU A 265 -6.20 24.25 -20.96
N LYS A 266 -6.27 23.00 -20.47
CA LYS A 266 -5.35 22.48 -19.44
C LYS A 266 -3.92 22.38 -19.96
N ARG A 267 -3.75 22.00 -21.23
CA ARG A 267 -2.45 21.94 -21.89
C ARG A 267 -1.75 23.30 -21.90
N THR A 268 -2.46 24.35 -22.34
CA THR A 268 -1.93 25.71 -22.37
C THR A 268 -1.55 26.16 -20.97
N LEU A 269 -2.43 25.96 -19.98
CA LEU A 269 -2.16 26.33 -18.59
C LEU A 269 -0.92 25.65 -18.01
N ILE A 270 -0.77 24.34 -18.24
CA ILE A 270 0.39 23.58 -17.74
C ILE A 270 1.68 24.03 -18.43
N LEU A 271 1.66 24.35 -19.73
CA LEU A 271 2.88 24.76 -20.44
C LEU A 271 3.34 26.18 -20.08
N THR A 272 2.42 27.11 -19.81
CA THR A 272 2.76 28.52 -19.60
C THR A 272 2.98 28.89 -18.12
N HIS A 273 2.24 28.24 -17.21
CA HIS A 273 2.23 28.63 -15.79
C HIS A 273 2.94 27.64 -14.87
N PHE A 274 2.85 26.32 -15.12
CA PHE A 274 3.39 25.31 -14.20
C PHE A 274 4.93 25.30 -14.05
N PRO A 275 5.75 25.65 -15.07
CA PRO A 275 7.21 25.70 -14.91
C PRO A 275 7.72 26.85 -14.03
N LYS A 276 6.95 27.94 -13.92
CA LYS A 276 7.27 29.17 -13.17
C LYS A 276 7.02 29.01 -11.68
#